data_AF-A0A0S9KN20-F1
#
_entry.id   AF-A0A0S9KN20-F1
#
_cell.length_a   1.000
_cell.length_b   1.000
_cell.length_c   1.000
_cell.angle_alpha   90.00
_cell.angle_beta   90.00
_cell.angle_gamma   90.00
#
_symmetry.space_group_name_H-M   'P 1'
#
loop_
_entity.id
_entity.type
_entity.pdbx_description
1 polymer ?
#
loop_
_entity_poly.entity_id
_entity_poly.type
_entity_poly.pdbx_seq_one_letter_code
_entity_poly.pdbx_strand_id
1 'polypeptide(L)'
;MAKKKTEKAAEKALEKAKDAVAEARRTAKKVDAKAKKRAKKVESELKDLAAKIEKDAAKRAKRAKRLASSSTAAPKPSTVLNTPAATKKSATTKTTAAPKPPAAPTSVPSDDDVVIVAVHAEPASVVPVSTPTPHRATALVDEAVERGDLSALTVVQLRARAREEGVTGYGKFTKAQLIASLAD
;
A
#
# COMPACT_ATOMS: atom_id res chain seq x y z
N MET A 1 -53.05 23.98 27.45
CA MET A 1 -51.79 24.64 27.88
C MET A 1 -50.88 24.81 26.66
N ALA A 2 -50.66 26.04 26.21
CA ALA A 2 -49.78 26.30 25.07
C ALA A 2 -48.31 26.22 25.50
N LYS A 3 -47.56 25.24 24.97
CA LYS A 3 -46.11 25.12 25.17
C LYS A 3 -45.40 26.37 24.65
N LYS A 4 -44.47 26.92 25.44
CA LYS A 4 -43.74 28.14 25.07
C LYS A 4 -42.85 27.85 23.85
N LYS A 5 -42.59 28.85 23.01
CA LYS A 5 -41.81 28.67 21.75
C LYS A 5 -40.44 28.00 21.99
N THR A 6 -39.85 28.22 23.16
CA THR A 6 -38.59 27.63 23.61
C THR A 6 -38.69 26.11 23.85
N GLU A 7 -39.77 25.61 24.43
CA GLU A 7 -40.00 24.17 24.63
C GLU A 7 -40.16 23.44 23.29
N LYS A 8 -40.88 24.04 22.33
CA LYS A 8 -41.01 23.48 20.98
C LYS A 8 -39.67 23.46 20.22
N ALA A 9 -38.83 24.47 20.43
CA ALA A 9 -37.50 24.51 19.83
C ALA A 9 -36.59 23.45 20.46
N ALA A 10 -36.66 23.27 21.79
CA ALA A 10 -35.93 22.23 22.51
C ALA A 10 -36.39 20.82 22.08
N GLU A 11 -37.70 20.56 21.94
CA GLU A 11 -38.22 19.29 21.44
C GLU A 11 -37.71 18.99 20.03
N LYS A 12 -37.75 19.96 19.10
CA LYS A 12 -37.21 19.80 17.74
C LYS A 12 -35.70 19.58 17.71
N ALA A 13 -34.95 20.27 18.57
CA ALA A 13 -33.50 20.07 18.69
C ALA A 13 -33.18 18.66 19.18
N LEU A 14 -33.95 18.15 20.14
CA LEU A 14 -33.78 16.81 20.69
C LEU A 14 -34.14 15.73 19.68
N GLU A 15 -35.22 15.92 18.90
CA GLU A 15 -35.59 15.04 17.79
C GLU A 15 -34.50 14.99 16.73
N LYS A 16 -33.98 16.15 16.31
CA LYS A 16 -32.88 16.23 15.32
C LYS A 16 -31.58 15.62 15.83
N ALA A 17 -31.29 15.75 17.13
CA ALA A 17 -30.15 15.08 17.76
C ALA A 17 -30.32 13.55 17.77
N LYS A 18 -31.52 13.04 18.06
CA LYS A 18 -31.81 11.60 18.01
C LYS A 18 -31.65 11.04 16.60
N ASP A 19 -32.12 11.75 15.58
CA ASP A 19 -31.96 11.34 14.18
C ASP A 19 -30.50 11.32 13.75
N ALA A 20 -29.71 12.34 14.13
CA ALA A 20 -28.28 12.38 13.86
C ALA A 20 -27.53 11.21 14.52
N VAL A 21 -27.90 10.85 15.76
CA VAL A 21 -27.33 9.68 16.45
C VAL A 21 -27.75 8.37 15.77
N ALA A 22 -28.99 8.27 15.27
CA ALA A 22 -29.46 7.09 14.56
C ALA A 22 -28.75 6.90 13.21
N GLU A 23 -28.55 7.98 12.45
CA GLU A 23 -27.73 8.03 11.24
C GLU A 23 -26.28 7.59 11.52
N ALA A 24 -25.64 8.17 12.54
CA ALA A 24 -24.28 7.82 12.94
C ALA A 24 -24.16 6.34 13.36
N ARG A 25 -25.16 5.79 14.07
CA ARG A 25 -25.18 4.37 14.41
C ARG A 25 -25.35 3.47 13.19
N ARG A 26 -26.16 3.88 12.21
CA ARG A 26 -26.34 3.14 10.95
C ARG A 26 -25.06 3.14 10.12
N THR A 27 -24.36 4.26 10.04
CA THR A 27 -23.08 4.33 9.31
C THR A 27 -22.01 3.48 10.00
N ALA A 28 -21.89 3.55 11.32
CA ALA A 28 -20.99 2.68 12.10
C ALA A 28 -21.27 1.19 11.83
N LYS A 29 -22.53 0.75 11.96
CA LYS A 29 -22.93 -0.64 11.68
C LYS A 29 -22.62 -1.07 10.24
N LYS A 30 -22.77 -0.18 9.25
CA LYS A 30 -22.42 -0.47 7.84
C LYS A 30 -20.91 -0.67 7.67
N VAL A 31 -20.09 0.14 8.36
CA VAL A 31 -18.63 -0.01 8.34
C VAL A 31 -18.24 -1.36 8.97
N ASP A 32 -18.81 -1.71 10.12
CA ASP A 32 -18.58 -3.03 10.74
C ASP A 32 -19.05 -4.19 9.85
N ALA A 33 -20.22 -4.07 9.22
CA ALA A 33 -20.71 -5.08 8.29
C ALA A 33 -19.78 -5.22 7.08
N LYS A 34 -19.20 -4.13 6.58
CA LYS A 34 -18.23 -4.13 5.48
C LYS A 34 -16.90 -4.75 5.91
N ALA A 35 -16.44 -4.48 7.12
CA ALA A 35 -15.27 -5.13 7.72
C ALA A 35 -15.51 -6.64 7.87
N LYS A 36 -16.67 -7.06 8.39
CA LYS A 36 -17.04 -8.48 8.52
C LYS A 36 -17.11 -9.19 7.17
N LYS A 37 -17.63 -8.55 6.13
CA LYS A 37 -17.64 -9.10 4.76
C LYS A 37 -16.22 -9.27 4.20
N ARG A 38 -15.33 -8.29 4.41
CA ARG A 38 -13.92 -8.39 4.01
C ARG A 38 -13.20 -9.51 4.76
N ALA A 39 -13.41 -9.62 6.06
CA ALA A 39 -12.84 -10.71 6.87
C ALA A 39 -13.27 -12.08 6.35
N LYS A 40 -14.57 -12.28 6.09
CA LYS A 40 -15.08 -13.53 5.49
C LYS A 40 -14.45 -13.82 4.12
N LYS A 41 -14.25 -12.80 3.28
CA LYS A 41 -13.63 -12.97 1.97
C LYS A 41 -12.16 -13.39 2.08
N VAL A 42 -11.40 -12.75 2.98
CA VAL A 42 -10.02 -13.15 3.27
C VAL A 42 -9.96 -14.58 3.80
N GLU A 43 -10.90 -14.96 4.69
CA GLU A 43 -10.99 -16.33 5.20
C GLU A 43 -11.24 -17.36 4.08
N SER A 44 -12.11 -17.06 3.11
CA SER A 44 -12.30 -17.94 1.95
C SER A 44 -11.05 -18.03 1.07
N GLU A 45 -10.36 -16.89 0.83
CA GLU A 45 -9.12 -16.88 0.03
C GLU A 45 -8.01 -17.68 0.71
N LEU A 46 -7.91 -17.62 2.05
CA LEU A 46 -6.96 -18.42 2.83
C LEU A 46 -7.28 -19.91 2.74
N LYS A 47 -8.55 -20.31 2.80
CA LYS A 47 -8.97 -21.72 2.62
C LYS A 47 -8.62 -22.24 1.22
N ASP A 48 -8.87 -21.42 0.19
CA ASP A 48 -8.53 -21.79 -1.20
C ASP A 48 -7.01 -21.90 -1.41
N LEU A 49 -6.23 -21.01 -0.79
CA LEU A 49 -4.77 -21.08 -0.83
C LEU A 49 -4.24 -22.31 -0.09
N ALA A 50 -4.77 -22.62 1.09
CA ALA A 50 -4.41 -23.83 1.83
C ALA A 50 -4.70 -25.09 1.00
N ALA A 51 -5.87 -25.19 0.38
CA ALA A 51 -6.22 -26.32 -0.48
C ALA A 51 -5.33 -26.43 -1.73
N LYS A 52 -4.87 -25.30 -2.30
CA LYS A 52 -3.90 -25.30 -3.41
C LYS A 52 -2.52 -25.77 -2.94
N ILE A 53 -2.06 -25.29 -1.78
CA ILE A 53 -0.77 -25.70 -1.20
C ILE A 53 -0.77 -27.21 -0.92
N GLU A 54 -1.83 -27.76 -0.35
CA GLU A 54 -1.95 -29.21 -0.12
C GLU A 54 -1.92 -30.01 -1.43
N LYS A 55 -2.66 -29.56 -2.46
CA LYS A 55 -2.65 -30.22 -3.77
C LYS A 55 -1.27 -30.17 -4.44
N ASP A 56 -0.57 -29.05 -4.35
CA ASP A 56 0.75 -28.89 -4.94
C ASP A 56 1.83 -29.65 -4.16
N ALA A 57 1.74 -29.69 -2.83
CA ALA A 57 2.58 -30.54 -2.00
C ALA A 57 2.39 -32.03 -2.35
N ALA A 58 1.15 -32.50 -2.51
CA ALA A 58 0.85 -33.87 -2.91
C ALA A 58 1.37 -34.20 -4.32
N LYS A 59 1.22 -33.28 -5.29
CA LYS A 59 1.80 -33.45 -6.64
C LYS A 59 3.32 -33.49 -6.60
N ARG A 60 3.95 -32.63 -5.80
CA ARG A 60 5.41 -32.58 -5.66
C ARG A 60 5.95 -33.85 -5.00
N ALA A 61 5.27 -34.37 -3.99
CA ALA A 61 5.60 -35.67 -3.37
C ALA A 61 5.48 -36.83 -4.37
N LYS A 62 4.41 -36.88 -5.19
CA LYS A 62 4.27 -37.88 -6.26
C LYS A 62 5.37 -37.78 -7.32
N ARG A 63 5.73 -36.56 -7.74
CA ARG A 63 6.85 -36.33 -8.68
C ARG A 63 8.19 -36.77 -8.10
N ALA A 64 8.47 -36.41 -6.84
CA ALA A 64 9.69 -36.82 -6.14
C ALA A 64 9.80 -38.35 -6.05
N LYS A 65 8.70 -39.05 -5.72
CA LYS A 65 8.68 -40.52 -5.68
C LYS A 65 8.92 -41.14 -7.06
N ARG A 66 8.36 -40.59 -8.14
CA ARG A 66 8.63 -41.04 -9.53
C ARG A 66 10.10 -40.83 -9.92
N LEU A 67 10.67 -39.67 -9.61
CA LEU A 67 12.07 -39.36 -9.92
C LEU A 67 13.05 -40.25 -9.13
N ALA A 68 12.74 -40.55 -7.87
CA ALA A 68 13.50 -41.50 -7.07
C ALA A 68 13.42 -42.93 -7.63
N SER A 69 12.25 -43.37 -8.12
CA SER A 69 12.11 -44.68 -8.76
C SER A 69 12.72 -44.79 -10.16
N SER A 70 12.91 -43.67 -10.87
CA SER A 70 13.56 -43.66 -12.20
C SER A 70 15.07 -43.45 -12.13
N SER A 71 15.62 -43.11 -10.97
CA SER A 71 17.06 -42.84 -10.77
C SER A 71 17.90 -44.10 -10.52
N THR A 72 17.31 -45.30 -10.49
CA THR A 72 18.05 -46.56 -10.36
C THR A 72 18.59 -47.09 -11.70
N ALA A 73 18.44 -46.35 -12.81
CA ALA A 73 19.08 -46.65 -14.08
C ALA A 73 20.25 -45.69 -14.31
N ALA A 74 21.47 -46.23 -14.25
CA ALA A 74 22.74 -45.53 -14.36
C ALA A 74 22.85 -44.65 -15.62
N PRO A 75 23.35 -43.40 -15.54
CA PRO A 75 23.60 -42.59 -16.71
C PRO A 75 24.92 -42.99 -17.37
N LYS A 76 24.85 -43.48 -18.61
CA LYS A 76 25.99 -43.52 -19.53
C LYS A 76 26.20 -42.08 -20.09
N PRO A 77 27.42 -41.53 -20.08
CA PRO A 77 27.66 -40.18 -20.61
C PRO A 77 27.79 -40.22 -22.14
N SER A 78 26.86 -39.56 -22.83
CA SER A 78 26.94 -39.31 -24.27
C SER A 78 27.35 -37.85 -24.51
N THR A 79 28.61 -37.65 -24.85
CA THR A 79 29.15 -36.40 -25.39
C THR A 79 28.46 -36.03 -26.69
N VAL A 80 27.89 -34.83 -26.79
CA VAL A 80 27.62 -34.22 -28.10
C VAL A 80 28.02 -32.74 -28.06
N LEU A 81 29.15 -32.47 -28.73
CA LEU A 81 29.60 -31.16 -29.17
C LEU A 81 28.50 -30.53 -30.04
N ASN A 82 28.05 -29.30 -29.73
CA ASN A 82 27.22 -28.55 -30.66
C ASN A 82 27.62 -27.07 -30.65
N THR A 83 28.43 -26.69 -31.64
CA THR A 83 28.67 -25.31 -32.08
C THR A 83 27.50 -24.81 -32.92
N PRO A 84 26.94 -23.62 -32.69
CA PRO A 84 26.04 -23.00 -33.64
C PRO A 84 26.80 -22.08 -34.60
N ALA A 85 26.83 -22.49 -35.86
CA ALA A 85 27.20 -21.68 -37.01
C ALA A 85 26.12 -20.64 -37.30
N ALA A 86 26.57 -19.47 -37.76
CA ALA A 86 25.77 -18.33 -38.14
C ALA A 86 24.84 -18.60 -39.34
N THR A 87 23.64 -18.00 -39.31
CA THR A 87 22.85 -17.73 -40.51
C THR A 87 22.17 -16.37 -40.45
N LYS A 88 22.22 -15.72 -41.61
CA LYS A 88 21.97 -14.31 -41.93
C LYS A 88 20.49 -13.91 -41.94
N LYS A 89 20.32 -12.59 -41.94
CA LYS A 89 19.52 -11.75 -42.87
C LYS A 89 18.23 -11.10 -42.34
N SER A 90 18.29 -9.75 -42.35
CA SER A 90 17.36 -8.83 -43.00
C SER A 90 15.91 -8.77 -42.50
N ALA A 91 15.52 -7.62 -41.93
CA ALA A 91 14.46 -6.79 -42.51
C ALA A 91 14.37 -5.42 -41.81
N THR A 92 14.51 -4.39 -42.62
CA THR A 92 14.27 -2.98 -42.33
C THR A 92 12.77 -2.71 -42.30
N THR A 93 12.23 -2.13 -41.23
CA THR A 93 10.99 -1.35 -41.29
C THR A 93 11.11 -0.09 -40.45
N LYS A 94 11.01 1.04 -41.15
CA LYS A 94 10.85 2.39 -40.62
C LYS A 94 9.60 2.45 -39.74
N THR A 95 9.68 3.13 -38.60
CA THR A 95 8.50 3.78 -38.03
C THR A 95 8.92 5.09 -37.37
N THR A 96 8.24 6.13 -37.82
CA THR A 96 8.35 7.55 -37.53
C THR A 96 8.26 7.88 -36.05
N ALA A 97 9.20 8.71 -35.59
CA ALA A 97 9.20 9.34 -34.29
C ALA A 97 8.64 10.78 -34.39
N ALA A 98 7.60 11.07 -33.60
CA ALA A 98 7.17 12.38 -33.06
C ALA A 98 5.76 12.18 -32.45
N PRO A 99 5.42 12.72 -31.25
CA PRO A 99 5.53 14.15 -30.98
C PRO A 99 6.01 14.56 -29.57
N LYS A 100 6.51 15.80 -29.49
CA LYS A 100 6.75 16.61 -28.28
C LYS A 100 5.49 17.45 -27.97
N PRO A 101 5.11 17.68 -26.69
CA PRO A 101 3.97 18.53 -26.28
C PRO A 101 4.39 20.02 -26.26
N PRO A 102 3.46 21.00 -26.36
CA PRO A 102 3.00 21.70 -25.14
C PRO A 102 1.63 22.44 -25.24
N ALA A 103 0.97 22.68 -24.10
CA ALA A 103 0.49 24.02 -23.64
C ALA A 103 -0.54 23.90 -22.50
N ALA A 104 -0.26 24.62 -21.41
CA ALA A 104 -1.03 24.84 -20.18
C ALA A 104 -2.27 25.78 -20.42
N PRO A 105 -3.05 26.26 -19.40
CA PRO A 105 -2.93 26.09 -17.94
C PRO A 105 -4.24 25.74 -17.20
N THR A 106 -4.09 25.16 -16.01
CA THR A 106 -5.16 24.98 -15.03
C THR A 106 -5.11 26.10 -14.00
N SER A 107 -6.28 26.69 -13.77
CA SER A 107 -6.56 27.79 -12.86
C SER A 107 -6.08 27.51 -11.43
N VAL A 108 -5.43 28.52 -10.86
CA VAL A 108 -5.21 28.72 -9.42
C VAL A 108 -6.56 29.02 -8.75
N PRO A 109 -6.78 28.55 -7.53
CA PRO A 109 -7.33 29.45 -6.53
C PRO A 109 -6.43 29.53 -5.28
N SER A 110 -6.20 30.78 -4.87
CA SER A 110 -5.49 31.21 -3.68
C SER A 110 -6.21 30.76 -2.41
N ASP A 111 -5.45 30.28 -1.43
CA ASP A 111 -5.87 30.19 -0.02
C ASP A 111 -5.25 31.37 0.73
N ASP A 112 -6.07 32.38 1.00
CA ASP A 112 -5.78 33.46 1.95
C ASP A 112 -6.46 33.15 3.29
N ASP A 113 -5.70 33.43 4.35
CA ASP A 113 -6.12 33.73 5.72
C ASP A 113 -6.81 32.65 6.57
N VAL A 114 -6.00 31.92 7.35
CA VAL A 114 -6.39 31.49 8.70
C VAL A 114 -5.35 31.95 9.71
N VAL A 115 -5.69 33.04 10.40
CA VAL A 115 -5.05 33.52 11.62
C VAL A 115 -5.14 32.44 12.70
N ILE A 116 -4.02 31.78 13.02
CA ILE A 116 -3.91 30.92 14.21
C ILE A 116 -3.27 31.75 15.32
N VAL A 117 -4.09 32.16 16.28
CA VAL A 117 -3.65 32.72 17.56
C VAL A 117 -2.85 31.65 18.31
N ALA A 118 -1.57 31.92 18.48
CA ALA A 118 -0.67 31.18 19.36
C ALA A 118 -1.07 31.42 20.83
N VAL A 119 -1.46 30.36 21.52
CA VAL A 119 -1.36 30.29 22.99
C VAL A 119 -0.30 29.25 23.32
N HIS A 120 0.82 29.79 23.81
CA HIS A 120 1.94 29.10 24.40
C HIS A 120 1.60 28.76 25.87
N ALA A 121 1.69 27.49 26.23
CA ALA A 121 1.87 27.06 27.62
C ALA A 121 2.68 25.75 27.63
N GLU A 122 3.93 25.88 28.05
CA GLU A 122 4.95 24.83 28.23
C GLU A 122 4.84 24.19 29.66
N PRO A 123 5.74 23.30 30.12
CA PRO A 123 5.62 21.84 30.12
C PRO A 123 5.54 21.21 31.54
N ALA A 124 5.00 20.00 31.67
CA ALA A 124 5.17 19.20 32.88
C ALA A 124 5.32 17.70 32.60
N SER A 125 6.56 17.25 32.79
CA SER A 125 7.06 15.90 33.05
C SER A 125 6.06 14.87 33.59
N VAL A 126 5.80 13.81 32.82
CA VAL A 126 5.58 12.45 33.36
C VAL A 126 6.07 11.39 32.35
N VAL A 127 7.15 10.70 32.68
CA VAL A 127 7.51 9.37 32.15
C VAL A 127 7.12 8.31 33.19
N PRO A 128 6.95 7.01 32.89
CA PRO A 128 6.75 6.33 31.61
C PRO A 128 5.59 5.30 31.66
N VAL A 129 4.72 5.23 30.64
CA VAL A 129 3.88 4.04 30.44
C VAL A 129 3.97 3.60 28.99
N SER A 130 4.61 2.44 28.80
CA SER A 130 4.65 1.66 27.56
C SER A 130 3.24 1.20 27.18
N THR A 131 2.51 2.04 26.46
CA THR A 131 1.47 1.58 25.54
C THR A 131 1.96 1.82 24.11
N PRO A 132 1.90 0.82 23.21
CA PRO A 132 2.20 1.05 21.80
C PRO A 132 1.06 1.88 21.19
N THR A 133 1.10 3.18 21.44
CA THR A 133 0.21 4.14 20.81
C THR A 133 0.57 4.18 19.32
N PRO A 134 -0.37 4.01 18.38
CA PRO A 134 -0.10 4.03 16.94
C PRO A 134 0.51 5.37 16.47
N HIS A 135 0.39 6.43 17.27
CA HIS A 135 1.02 7.73 17.04
C HIS A 135 2.54 7.76 17.30
N ARG A 136 3.09 6.82 18.06
CA ARG A 136 4.54 6.73 18.29
C ARG A 136 5.27 6.24 17.04
N ALA A 137 4.65 5.35 16.27
CA ALA A 137 5.22 4.85 15.02
C ALA A 137 5.29 5.96 13.95
N THR A 138 4.29 6.85 13.89
CA THR A 138 4.32 7.99 12.97
C THR A 138 5.39 9.00 13.36
N ALA A 139 5.56 9.31 14.66
CA ALA A 139 6.60 10.22 15.13
C ALA A 139 8.03 9.70 14.91
N LEU A 140 8.25 8.38 15.07
CA LEU A 140 9.57 7.76 14.80
C LEU A 140 9.91 7.73 13.30
N VAL A 141 8.89 7.61 12.43
CA VAL A 141 9.08 7.68 10.99
C VAL A 141 9.37 9.12 10.55
N ASP A 142 8.71 10.11 11.17
CA ASP A 142 8.97 11.53 10.94
C ASP A 142 10.41 11.93 11.35
N GLU A 143 10.89 11.46 12.49
CA GLU A 143 12.29 11.70 12.85
C GLU A 143 13.30 10.95 11.95
N ALA A 144 12.94 9.82 11.37
CA ALA A 144 13.81 9.12 10.42
C ALA A 144 13.84 9.80 9.05
N VAL A 145 12.76 10.49 8.67
CA VAL A 145 12.70 11.40 7.51
C VAL A 145 13.74 12.50 7.68
N GLU A 146 13.84 13.09 8.89
CA GLU A 146 14.77 14.17 9.24
C GLU A 146 16.22 13.71 9.41
N ARG A 147 16.45 12.48 9.94
CA ARG A 147 17.79 11.90 10.10
C ARG A 147 18.40 11.34 8.81
N GLY A 148 17.68 11.33 7.70
CA GLY A 148 18.15 10.72 6.45
C GLY A 148 18.17 9.19 6.48
N ASP A 149 17.51 8.56 7.46
CA ASP A 149 17.43 7.10 7.60
C ASP A 149 16.38 6.52 6.64
N LEU A 150 16.71 6.50 5.34
CA LEU A 150 15.88 5.96 4.26
C LEU A 150 15.42 4.51 4.52
N SER A 151 16.19 3.74 5.30
CA SER A 151 15.86 2.37 5.69
C SER A 151 14.63 2.25 6.59
N ALA A 152 14.33 3.27 7.39
CA ALA A 152 13.15 3.30 8.25
C ALA A 152 11.86 3.62 7.47
N LEU A 153 11.98 4.23 6.29
CA LEU A 153 10.84 4.59 5.46
C LEU A 153 10.14 3.36 4.88
N THR A 154 8.84 3.50 4.70
CA THR A 154 8.04 2.51 3.97
C THR A 154 8.29 2.62 2.46
N VAL A 155 8.02 1.54 1.71
CA VAL A 155 8.15 1.54 0.24
C VAL A 155 7.29 2.63 -0.41
N VAL A 156 6.14 2.95 0.17
CA VAL A 156 5.25 4.01 -0.34
C VAL A 156 5.90 5.38 -0.18
N GLN A 157 6.49 5.66 0.98
CA GLN A 157 7.19 6.93 1.24
C GLN A 157 8.44 7.07 0.39
N LEU A 158 9.21 5.98 0.21
CA LEU A 158 10.37 5.97 -0.68
C LEU A 158 9.99 6.25 -2.14
N ARG A 159 8.85 5.74 -2.61
CA ARG A 159 8.34 6.06 -3.95
C ARG A 159 7.86 7.49 -4.09
N ALA A 160 7.33 8.10 -3.03
CA ALA A 160 6.97 9.51 -3.02
C ALA A 160 8.23 10.38 -3.16
N ARG A 161 9.27 10.12 -2.36
CA ARG A 161 10.57 10.80 -2.49
C ARG A 161 11.22 10.58 -3.87
N ALA A 162 11.20 9.34 -4.38
CA ALA A 162 11.73 9.05 -5.72
C ALA A 162 11.00 9.81 -6.83
N ARG A 163 9.72 10.14 -6.63
CA ARG A 163 8.96 10.98 -7.57
C ARG A 163 9.35 12.45 -7.46
N GLU A 164 9.56 12.94 -6.24
CA GLU A 164 9.99 14.32 -5.96
C GLU A 164 11.39 14.60 -6.51
N GLU A 165 12.30 13.62 -6.40
CA GLU A 165 13.65 13.67 -6.98
C GLU A 165 13.69 13.36 -8.48
N GLY A 166 12.55 13.00 -9.09
CA GLY A 166 12.46 12.75 -10.53
C GLY A 166 13.10 11.44 -11.00
N VAL A 167 13.37 10.50 -10.08
CA VAL A 167 13.82 9.15 -10.42
C VAL A 167 12.77 8.51 -11.34
N THR A 168 13.20 7.85 -12.42
CA THR A 168 12.29 7.16 -13.35
C THR A 168 12.31 5.65 -13.09
N GLY A 169 11.21 4.96 -13.39
CA GLY A 169 11.13 3.50 -13.21
C GLY A 169 11.00 3.02 -11.75
N TYR A 170 10.94 3.94 -10.76
CA TYR A 170 10.79 3.64 -9.32
C TYR A 170 9.62 2.71 -8.97
N GLY A 171 8.59 2.62 -9.82
CA GLY A 171 7.47 1.70 -9.63
C GLY A 171 7.87 0.21 -9.65
N LYS A 172 8.98 -0.12 -10.32
CA LYS A 172 9.53 -1.49 -10.40
C LYS A 172 10.62 -1.76 -9.35
N PHE A 173 11.08 -0.72 -8.65
CA PHE A 173 12.17 -0.86 -7.70
C PHE A 173 11.72 -1.56 -6.43
N THR A 174 12.59 -2.42 -5.92
CA THR A 174 12.49 -3.00 -4.57
C THR A 174 12.84 -1.94 -3.52
N LYS A 175 12.53 -2.19 -2.23
CA LYS A 175 12.84 -1.24 -1.15
C LYS A 175 14.33 -0.85 -1.14
N ALA A 176 15.22 -1.82 -1.32
CA ALA A 176 16.66 -1.58 -1.35
C ALA A 176 17.09 -0.75 -2.56
N GLN A 177 16.51 -0.99 -3.74
CA GLN A 177 16.79 -0.21 -4.95
C GLN A 177 16.30 1.23 -4.83
N LEU A 178 15.13 1.45 -4.19
CA LEU A 178 14.64 2.80 -3.92
C LEU A 178 15.57 3.55 -2.97
N ILE A 179 16.07 2.89 -1.91
CA ILE A 179 17.03 3.51 -0.97
C ILE A 179 18.32 3.86 -1.70
N ALA A 180 18.86 2.96 -2.52
CA ALA A 180 20.08 3.19 -3.27
C ALA A 180 19.95 4.38 -4.25
N SER A 181 18.84 4.48 -4.97
CA SER A 181 18.62 5.59 -5.92
C SER A 181 18.37 6.95 -5.28
N LEU A 182 18.06 7.00 -3.98
CA LEU A 182 17.81 8.22 -3.20
C LEU A 182 19.02 8.62 -2.34
N ALA A 183 20.11 7.86 -2.39
CA ALA A 183 21.32 8.08 -1.60
C ALA A 183 22.47 8.69 -2.41
N ASP A 184 22.28 8.89 -3.72
CA ASP A 184 23.19 9.56 -4.66
C ASP A 184 22.87 11.06 -4.75
#